data_AF-A0A3N7H9B2-F1
#
_entry.id   AF-A0A3N7H9B2-F1
#
_cell.length_a   1.000
_cell.length_b   1.000
_cell.length_c   1.000
_cell.angle_alpha   90.00
_cell.angle_beta   90.00
_cell.angle_gamma   90.00
#
_symmetry.space_group_name_H-M   'P 1'
#
loop_
_entity.id
_entity.type
_entity.pdbx_description
1 polymer ?
#
loop_
_entity_poly.entity_id
_entity_poly.type
_entity_poly.pdbx_seq_one_letter_code
_entity_poly.pdbx_strand_id
1 'polypeptide(L)'
;MILIDPNLRPIEDQISRGALTIYAGLLYKRKKIPIMSIRKIEETRNPISAPAPSLNRLEIFYNRFDSIVISPKDKPEFIANLIKLNPEIEVV
;
A
#
# COMPACT_ATOMS: atom_id res chain seq x y z
N MET A 1 -12.64 5.34 -2.16
CA MET A 1 -11.55 5.07 -3.11
C MET A 1 -10.37 5.96 -2.78
N ILE A 2 -9.24 5.38 -2.36
CA ILE A 2 -8.02 6.14 -2.07
C ILE A 2 -7.17 6.14 -3.33
N LEU A 3 -7.23 7.22 -4.11
CA LEU A 3 -6.28 7.47 -5.18
C LEU A 3 -5.06 8.13 -4.53
N ILE A 4 -3.97 7.39 -4.43
CA ILE A 4 -2.65 7.96 -4.13
C ILE A 4 -2.10 8.36 -5.49
N ASP A 5 -1.85 9.64 -5.70
CA ASP A 5 -1.10 10.09 -6.87
C ASP A 5 0.37 9.65 -6.68
N PRO A 6 0.88 8.71 -7.49
CA PRO A 6 2.26 8.24 -7.38
C PRO A 6 3.29 9.30 -7.80
N ASN A 7 2.87 10.47 -8.31
CA ASN A 7 3.77 11.55 -8.74
C ASN A 7 4.32 12.41 -7.60
N LEU A 8 3.88 12.23 -6.35
CA LEU A 8 4.26 13.15 -5.27
C LEU A 8 5.41 12.71 -4.36
N ARG A 9 5.74 11.41 -4.17
CA ARG A 9 6.82 10.99 -3.23
C ARG A 9 7.51 9.65 -3.56
N PRO A 10 8.83 9.54 -3.35
CA PRO A 10 9.58 8.27 -3.38
C PRO A 10 9.00 7.17 -2.47
N ILE A 11 9.26 5.90 -2.79
CA ILE A 11 8.85 4.74 -1.97
C ILE A 11 9.57 4.74 -0.61
N GLU A 12 10.84 5.15 -0.57
CA GLU A 12 11.65 5.26 0.64
C GLU A 12 11.03 6.22 1.67
N ASP A 13 10.39 7.29 1.21
CA ASP A 13 9.65 8.23 2.07
C ASP A 13 8.34 7.63 2.63
N GLN A 14 7.79 6.61 1.96
CA GLN A 14 6.62 5.88 2.43
C GLN A 14 6.99 4.85 3.49
N ILE A 15 8.18 4.26 3.44
CA ILE A 15 8.64 3.22 4.38
C ILE A 15 9.71 3.81 5.30
N SER A 16 9.30 4.33 6.46
CA SER A 16 10.22 4.96 7.42
C SER A 16 10.00 4.42 8.83
N ARG A 17 11.10 4.04 9.51
CA ARG A 17 11.11 3.62 10.94
C ARG A 17 10.10 2.50 11.27
N GLY A 18 9.98 1.51 10.39
CA GLY A 18 9.08 0.36 10.62
C GLY A 18 7.59 0.66 10.41
N ALA A 19 7.25 1.81 9.80
CA ALA A 19 5.88 2.17 9.47
C ALA A 19 5.75 2.54 7.98
N LEU A 20 4.68 2.05 7.36
CA LEU A 20 4.21 2.42 6.05
C LEU A 20 3.33 3.67 6.16
N THR A 21 3.74 4.76 5.51
CA THR A 21 3.00 6.02 5.43
C THR A 21 2.29 6.10 4.09
N ILE A 22 0.97 6.13 4.15
CA ILE A 22 0.08 6.17 3.00
C ILE A 22 -0.63 7.52 2.98
N TYR A 23 -0.69 8.15 1.82
CA TYR A 23 -1.38 9.43 1.62
C TYR A 23 -2.73 9.16 0.97
N ALA A 24 -3.82 9.56 1.63
CA ALA A 24 -5.16 9.23 1.20
C ALA A 24 -6.04 10.46 0.91
N GLY A 25 -6.63 10.48 -0.29
CA GLY A 25 -7.75 11.33 -0.68
C GLY A 25 -7.42 12.79 -1.02
N LEU A 26 -8.48 13.55 -1.33
CA LEU A 26 -8.45 14.97 -1.78
C LEU A 26 -7.83 15.94 -0.75
N LEU A 27 -7.72 15.52 0.52
CA LEU A 27 -7.18 16.32 1.63
C LEU A 27 -5.78 15.85 2.10
N TYR A 28 -5.10 14.99 1.35
CA TYR A 28 -3.75 14.49 1.68
C TYR A 28 -3.60 13.95 3.11
N LYS A 29 -4.60 13.22 3.61
CA LYS A 29 -4.54 12.65 4.97
C LYS A 29 -3.45 11.58 5.01
N ARG A 30 -2.47 11.77 5.91
CA ARG A 30 -1.40 10.81 6.18
C ARG A 30 -1.93 9.71 7.10
N LYS A 31 -1.97 8.48 6.61
CA LYS A 31 -2.18 7.28 7.42
C LYS A 31 -0.85 6.58 7.64
N LYS A 32 -0.53 6.25 8.89
CA LYS A 32 0.65 5.44 9.24
C LYS A 32 0.18 4.06 9.66
N ILE A 33 0.80 3.04 9.09
CA ILE A 33 0.51 1.63 9.34
C ILE A 33 1.81 0.97 9.80
N PRO A 34 1.89 0.41 11.01
CA PRO A 34 3.05 -0.37 11.42
C PRO A 34 3.27 -1.55 10.48
N ILE A 35 4.48 -1.76 9.99
CA ILE A 35 4.76 -2.84 9.02
C ILE A 35 4.54 -4.21 9.65
N MET A 36 4.84 -4.34 10.95
CA MET A 36 4.54 -5.53 11.74
C MET A 36 3.04 -5.82 11.89
N SER A 37 2.17 -4.83 11.66
CA SER A 37 0.72 -5.05 11.67
C SER A 37 0.19 -5.54 10.33
N ILE A 38 1.01 -5.47 9.27
CA ILE A 38 0.65 -5.97 7.95
C ILE A 38 0.74 -7.50 7.99
N ARG A 39 -0.35 -8.14 7.58
CA ARG A 39 -0.50 -9.60 7.61
C ARG A 39 -0.59 -10.21 6.22
N LYS A 40 -1.16 -9.48 5.25
CA LYS A 40 -1.38 -9.97 3.89
C LYS A 40 -1.30 -8.83 2.89
N ILE A 41 -0.74 -9.10 1.72
CA ILE A 41 -0.79 -8.26 0.54
C ILE A 41 -1.46 -9.07 -0.57
N GLU A 42 -2.46 -8.49 -1.25
CA GLU A 42 -3.19 -9.14 -2.32
C GLU A 42 -3.19 -8.27 -3.59
N GLU A 43 -2.92 -8.88 -4.74
CA GLU A 43 -3.07 -8.20 -6.03
C GLU A 43 -4.55 -8.05 -6.40
N THR A 44 -5.07 -6.82 -6.36
CA THR A 44 -6.48 -6.55 -6.69
C THR A 44 -6.63 -5.95 -8.08
N ARG A 45 -7.37 -6.65 -8.93
CA ARG A 45 -7.87 -6.14 -10.22
C ARG A 45 -9.25 -5.49 -10.10
N ASN A 46 -9.81 -5.42 -8.88
CA ASN A 46 -11.20 -5.09 -8.68
C ASN A 46 -11.45 -3.58 -8.97
N PRO A 47 -12.24 -3.23 -10.00
CA PRO A 47 -12.35 -1.86 -10.50
C PRO A 47 -13.30 -0.98 -9.67
N ILE A 48 -13.66 -1.38 -8.44
CA ILE A 48 -14.87 -0.99 -7.68
C ILE A 48 -15.16 0.53 -7.58
N SER A 49 -14.28 1.44 -8.01
CA SER A 49 -14.61 2.87 -7.92
C SER A 49 -14.02 3.87 -8.93
N ALA A 50 -13.19 3.50 -9.92
CA ALA A 50 -12.83 4.42 -11.03
C ALA A 50 -11.95 3.78 -12.12
N PRO A 51 -11.98 4.33 -13.35
CA PRO A 51 -10.95 4.08 -14.35
C PRO A 51 -9.65 4.73 -13.87
N ALA A 52 -8.67 3.90 -13.50
CA ALA A 52 -7.28 4.32 -13.40
C ALA A 52 -6.54 3.67 -14.57
N PRO A 53 -5.71 4.42 -15.34
CA PRO A 53 -5.01 3.88 -16.51
C PRO A 53 -4.09 2.67 -16.19
N SER A 54 -3.71 2.49 -14.93
CA SER A 54 -2.98 1.31 -14.45
C SER A 54 -3.85 0.47 -13.51
N LEU A 55 -4.24 -0.72 -13.95
CA LEU A 55 -4.94 -1.76 -13.17
C LEU A 55 -4.02 -2.45 -12.12
N ASN A 56 -3.03 -1.72 -11.60
CA ASN A 56 -1.93 -2.24 -10.80
C ASN A 56 -2.10 -1.92 -9.31
N ARG A 57 -3.26 -2.25 -8.75
CA ARG A 57 -3.56 -1.97 -7.33
C ARG A 57 -3.16 -3.15 -6.45
N LEU A 58 -2.71 -2.85 -5.23
CA LEU A 58 -2.46 -3.81 -4.17
C LEU A 58 -3.38 -3.50 -2.99
N GLU A 59 -3.99 -4.51 -2.42
CA GLU A 59 -4.69 -4.40 -1.15
C GLU A 59 -3.78 -4.89 -0.02
N ILE A 60 -3.52 -4.02 0.94
CA ILE A 60 -2.72 -4.32 2.13
C ILE A 60 -3.67 -4.53 3.29
N PHE A 61 -3.65 -5.74 3.85
CA PHE A 61 -4.39 -6.09 5.05
C PHE A 61 -3.49 -5.89 6.26
N TYR A 62 -3.98 -5.13 7.24
CA TYR A 62 -3.28 -4.82 8.48
C TYR A 62 -4.25 -4.86 9.65
N ASN A 63 -3.70 -5.04 10.87
CA ASN A 63 -4.50 -5.34 12.05
C ASN A 63 -5.45 -6.54 11.81
N ARG A 64 -6.50 -6.67 12.62
CA ARG A 64 -7.46 -7.78 12.51
C ARG A 64 -8.45 -7.63 11.36
N PHE A 65 -8.96 -6.42 11.10
CA PHE A 65 -10.06 -6.20 10.16
C PHE A 65 -9.82 -5.04 9.18
N ASP A 66 -8.67 -4.39 9.23
CA ASP A 66 -8.41 -3.24 8.38
C ASP A 66 -7.73 -3.66 7.07
N SER A 67 -8.09 -3.00 5.99
CA SER A 67 -7.37 -3.08 4.73
C SER A 67 -7.24 -1.70 4.08
N ILE A 68 -6.33 -1.58 3.12
CA ILE A 68 -6.15 -0.38 2.32
C ILE A 68 -5.69 -0.75 0.92
N VAL A 69 -6.36 -0.19 -0.08
CA VAL A 69 -5.96 -0.33 -1.46
C VAL A 69 -5.02 0.80 -1.83
N ILE A 70 -3.86 0.45 -2.35
CA ILE A 70 -2.83 1.38 -2.84
C ILE A 70 -2.50 1.05 -4.30
N SER A 71 -1.89 1.99 -5.02
CA SER A 71 -1.41 1.78 -6.38
C SER A 71 0.07 2.17 -6.46
N PRO A 72 0.99 1.29 -6.01
CA PRO A 72 2.41 1.60 -6.07
C PRO A 72 2.88 1.67 -7.53
N LYS A 73 3.92 2.48 -7.78
CA LYS A 73 4.54 2.59 -9.11
C LYS A 73 5.22 1.27 -9.52
N ASP A 74 5.97 0.69 -8.60
CA ASP A 74 6.67 -0.57 -8.76
C ASP A 74 6.17 -1.56 -7.69
N LYS A 75 5.27 -2.48 -8.08
CA LYS A 75 4.74 -3.49 -7.17
C LYS A 75 5.83 -4.42 -6.63
N PRO A 76 6.67 -5.07 -7.48
CA PRO A 76 7.63 -6.03 -6.96
C PRO A 76 8.64 -5.39 -6.01
N GLU A 77 9.13 -4.18 -6.30
CA GLU A 77 10.03 -3.47 -5.39
C GLU A 77 9.33 -3.10 -4.06
N PHE A 78 8.09 -2.63 -4.14
CA PHE A 78 7.32 -2.28 -2.94
C PHE A 78 7.06 -3.50 -2.04
N ILE A 79 6.65 -4.62 -2.63
CA ILE A 79 6.41 -5.88 -1.92
C ILE A 79 7.71 -6.40 -1.31
N ALA A 80 8.80 -6.42 -2.08
CA ALA A 80 10.10 -6.87 -1.60
C ALA A 80 10.58 -6.07 -0.38
N ASN A 81 10.39 -4.74 -0.38
CA ASN A 81 10.73 -3.89 0.74
C ASN A 81 9.88 -4.17 1.99
N LEU A 82 8.58 -4.45 1.82
CA LEU A 82 7.73 -4.84 2.94
C LEU A 82 8.11 -6.20 3.52
N ILE A 83 8.33 -7.21 2.67
CA ILE A 83 8.77 -8.55 3.08
C ILE A 83 10.12 -8.50 3.79
N LYS A 84 11.05 -7.67 3.30
CA LYS A 84 12.37 -7.49 3.93
C LYS A 84 12.25 -6.99 5.37
N LEU A 85 11.22 -6.20 5.67
CA LEU A 85 10.97 -5.63 7.00
C LEU A 85 10.08 -6.51 7.87
N ASN A 86 9.14 -7.24 7.26
CA ASN A 86 8.29 -8.21 7.93
C ASN A 86 8.13 -9.47 7.03
N PRO A 87 8.95 -10.50 7.26
CA PRO A 87 8.90 -11.75 6.50
C PRO A 87 7.63 -12.58 6.72
N GLU A 88 6.82 -12.26 7.74
CA GLU A 88 5.57 -12.97 8.04
C GLU A 88 4.40 -12.53 7.14
N ILE A 89 4.60 -11.51 6.30
CA ILE A 89 3.58 -11.03 5.37
C ILE A 89 3.28 -12.11 4.32
N GLU A 90 2.02 -12.53 4.24
CA GLU A 90 1.52 -13.40 3.19
C GLU A 90 1.27 -12.60 1.89
N VAL A 91 1.75 -13.07 0.75
CA VAL A 91 1.51 -12.44 -0.56
C VAL A 91 0.70 -13.39 -1.44
N VAL A 92 -0.45 -12.91 -1.93
CA VAL A 92 -1.44 -13.69 -2.70
C VAL A 92 -1.82 -13.01 -4.01
#